data_AF-A0A353W086-F1
#
_entry.id   AF-A0A353W086-F1
#
_cell.length_a   1.000
_cell.length_b   1.000
_cell.length_c   1.000
_cell.angle_alpha   90.00
_cell.angle_beta   90.00
_cell.angle_gamma   90.00
#
_symmetry.space_group_name_H-M   'P 1'
#
loop_
_entity.id
_entity.type
_entity.pdbx_description
1 polymer ?
#
loop_
_entity_poly.entity_id
_entity_poly.type
_entity_poly.pdbx_seq_one_letter_code
_entity_poly.pdbx_strand_id
1 'polypeptide(L)'
;MRTTVFLKGCPLVCEWCYNPESLDHHKEILWDKSNCVLCMKCVEVCPCDAITFDNNQLITNYELCEYCGNCSLYCINLAKQLVGKDYTMEELVKEIMRLNKEKVN
;
A
#
# COMPACT_ATOMS: atom_id res chain seq x y z
N MET A 1 -19.95 15.75 17.26
CA MET A 1 -18.64 15.74 16.58
C MET A 1 -18.85 15.31 15.14
N ARG A 2 -18.32 16.05 14.17
CA ARG A 2 -18.33 15.68 12.74
C ARG A 2 -16.92 15.34 12.32
N THR A 3 -16.71 14.15 11.77
CA THR A 3 -15.43 13.71 11.19
C THR A 3 -15.63 13.46 9.71
N THR A 4 -14.71 13.94 8.88
CA THR A 4 -14.67 13.64 7.44
C THR A 4 -13.57 12.61 7.21
N VAL A 5 -13.88 11.55 6.46
CA VAL A 5 -12.94 10.50 6.07
C VAL A 5 -12.77 10.54 4.56
N PHE A 6 -11.52 10.47 4.08
CA PHE A 6 -11.20 10.34 2.67
C PHE A 6 -10.81 8.90 2.39
N LEU A 7 -11.49 8.26 1.43
CA LEU A 7 -11.20 6.91 0.97
C LEU A 7 -10.49 6.95 -0.39
N LYS A 8 -9.78 5.86 -0.72
CA LYS A 8 -9.14 5.71 -2.04
C LYS A 8 -10.21 5.66 -3.14
N GLY A 9 -9.86 6.17 -4.33
CA GLY A 9 -10.76 6.32 -5.46
C GLY A 9 -11.16 7.76 -5.75
N CYS A 10 -10.19 8.58 -6.12
CA CYS A 10 -10.44 9.94 -6.53
C CYS A 10 -11.24 9.96 -7.85
N PRO A 11 -12.44 10.58 -7.91
CA PRO A 11 -13.26 10.60 -9.12
C PRO A 11 -12.69 11.51 -10.22
N LEU A 12 -11.62 12.26 -9.93
CA LEU A 12 -10.95 13.13 -10.88
C LEU A 12 -9.74 12.40 -11.48
N VAL A 13 -9.70 12.33 -12.81
CA VAL A 13 -8.58 11.75 -13.56
C VAL A 13 -7.72 12.88 -14.11
N CYS A 14 -6.98 13.54 -13.20
CA CYS A 14 -6.14 14.67 -13.54
C CYS A 14 -4.91 14.23 -14.34
N GLU A 15 -4.52 15.00 -15.37
CA GLU A 15 -3.31 14.74 -16.17
C GLU A 15 -2.03 14.81 -15.31
N TRP A 16 -2.02 15.68 -14.31
CA TRP A 16 -0.93 15.82 -13.33
C TRP A 16 -1.44 15.57 -11.92
N CYS A 17 -1.69 14.30 -11.61
CA CYS A 17 -2.14 13.90 -10.29
C CYS A 17 -0.98 13.98 -9.28
N TYR A 18 -1.19 14.73 -8.19
CA TYR A 18 -0.22 14.81 -7.09
C TYR A 18 -0.21 13.53 -6.23
N ASN A 19 -1.34 12.82 -6.19
CA ASN A 19 -1.54 11.58 -5.43
C ASN A 19 -2.06 10.46 -6.37
N PRO A 20 -1.26 10.01 -7.35
CA PRO A 20 -1.68 8.98 -8.30
C PRO A 20 -2.13 7.68 -7.61
N GLU A 21 -1.54 7.36 -6.46
CA GLU A 21 -1.90 6.24 -5.61
C GLU A 21 -3.28 6.35 -4.96
N SER A 22 -4.01 7.46 -5.16
CA SER A 22 -5.40 7.62 -4.71
C SER A 22 -6.43 7.39 -5.82
N LEU A 23 -6.00 7.11 -7.06
CA LEU A 23 -6.90 6.96 -8.22
C LEU A 23 -7.67 5.64 -8.19
N ASP A 24 -6.98 4.51 -8.03
CA ASP A 24 -7.64 3.20 -7.92
C ASP A 24 -8.36 3.08 -6.56
N HIS A 25 -9.39 2.24 -6.45
CA HIS A 25 -10.05 1.95 -5.18
C HIS A 25 -9.38 0.80 -4.42
N HIS A 26 -8.66 -0.08 -5.12
CA HIS A 26 -8.06 -1.29 -4.56
C HIS A 26 -6.71 -1.00 -3.92
N LYS A 27 -6.23 -1.97 -3.13
CA LYS A 27 -4.86 -1.93 -2.61
C LYS A 27 -3.85 -2.06 -3.75
N GLU A 28 -2.72 -1.38 -3.62
CA GLU A 28 -1.64 -1.42 -4.60
C GLU A 28 -0.29 -1.57 -3.91
N ILE A 29 0.69 -2.16 -4.61
CA ILE A 29 2.09 -2.15 -4.18
C ILE A 29 2.82 -1.10 -5.02
N LEU A 30 3.12 0.05 -4.41
CA LEU A 30 4.03 1.00 -5.01
C LEU A 30 5.45 0.43 -5.01
N TRP A 31 6.18 0.65 -6.10
CA TRP A 31 7.57 0.23 -6.21
C TRP A 31 8.43 1.37 -6.76
N ASP A 32 9.22 1.96 -5.87
CA ASP A 32 10.25 2.92 -6.22
C ASP A 32 11.55 2.19 -6.54
N LYS A 33 11.83 2.07 -7.84
CA LYS A 33 13.04 1.42 -8.36
C LYS A 33 14.31 2.15 -7.92
N SER A 34 14.26 3.47 -7.73
CA SER A 34 15.45 4.27 -7.40
C SER A 34 15.95 4.00 -5.97
N ASN A 35 15.05 3.64 -5.06
CA ASN A 35 15.37 3.29 -3.68
C ASN A 35 15.64 1.80 -3.46
N CYS A 36 15.42 0.96 -4.48
CA CYS A 36 15.60 -0.48 -4.38
C CYS A 36 17.06 -0.88 -4.59
N VAL A 37 17.66 -1.56 -3.60
CA VAL A 37 19.04 -2.09 -3.67
C VAL A 37 19.09 -3.57 -4.08
N LEU A 38 17.98 -4.11 -4.59
CA LEU A 38 17.86 -5.51 -5.02
C LEU A 38 18.34 -6.53 -3.96
N CYS A 39 18.03 -6.33 -2.68
CA CYS A 39 18.40 -7.27 -1.61
C CYS A 39 17.60 -8.59 -1.61
N MET A 40 16.67 -8.75 -2.55
CA MET A 40 15.75 -9.89 -2.71
C MET A 40 14.86 -10.24 -1.50
N LYS A 41 14.87 -9.47 -0.41
CA LYS A 41 14.08 -9.81 0.79
C LYS A 41 12.59 -9.97 0.50
N CYS A 42 12.05 -9.12 -0.38
CA CYS A 42 10.66 -9.19 -0.80
C CYS A 42 10.28 -10.47 -1.56
N VAL A 43 11.23 -11.13 -2.24
CA VAL A 43 11.05 -12.44 -2.87
C VAL A 43 10.90 -13.50 -1.77
N GLU A 44 11.83 -13.51 -0.80
CA GLU A 44 11.85 -14.52 0.28
C GLU A 44 10.59 -14.50 1.17
N VAL A 45 10.02 -13.32 1.42
CA VAL A 45 8.90 -13.14 2.38
C VAL A 45 7.52 -13.18 1.71
N CYS A 46 7.46 -13.29 0.38
CA CYS A 46 6.21 -13.31 -0.35
C CYS A 46 5.56 -14.70 -0.20
N PRO A 47 4.42 -14.84 0.51
CA PRO A 47 3.83 -16.15 0.79
C PRO A 47 3.18 -16.81 -0.43
N CYS A 48 2.92 -16.04 -1.49
CA CYS A 48 2.26 -16.49 -2.71
C CYS A 48 3.21 -16.54 -3.91
N ASP A 49 4.53 -16.44 -3.70
CA ASP A 49 5.56 -16.47 -4.74
C ASP A 49 5.30 -15.47 -5.90
N ALA A 50 4.59 -14.37 -5.60
CA ALA A 50 4.20 -13.37 -6.58
C ALA A 50 5.36 -12.47 -7.02
N ILE A 51 6.50 -12.50 -6.32
CA ILE A 51 7.66 -11.65 -6.63
C ILE A 51 8.83 -12.56 -7.01
N THR A 52 9.38 -12.37 -8.20
CA THR A 52 10.54 -13.12 -8.70
C THR A 52 11.69 -12.17 -9.05
N PHE A 53 12.89 -12.73 -9.13
CA PHE A 53 14.08 -12.02 -9.56
C PHE A 53 14.71 -12.76 -10.74
N ASP A 54 14.72 -12.12 -11.91
CA ASP A 54 15.29 -12.67 -13.14
C ASP A 54 15.99 -11.57 -13.93
N ASN A 55 17.10 -11.89 -14.60
CA ASN A 55 17.85 -10.95 -15.45
C ASN A 55 18.16 -9.59 -14.78
N ASN A 56 18.50 -9.61 -13.49
CA ASN A 56 18.74 -8.42 -12.67
C ASN A 56 17.53 -7.49 -12.53
N GLN A 57 16.33 -8.02 -12.69
CA GLN A 57 15.06 -7.31 -12.54
C GLN A 57 14.16 -8.03 -11.54
N LEU A 58 13.51 -7.23 -10.71
CA LEU A 58 12.46 -7.68 -9.82
C LEU A 58 11.13 -7.60 -10.56
N ILE A 59 10.39 -8.71 -10.63
CA ILE A 59 9.12 -8.80 -11.34
C ILE A 59 8.03 -9.17 -10.32
N THR A 60 6.92 -8.45 -10.32
CA THR A 60 5.73 -8.79 -9.52
C THR A 60 4.64 -9.30 -10.45
N ASN A 61 4.13 -10.50 -10.20
CA ASN A 61 2.90 -11.00 -10.78
C ASN A 61 1.71 -10.60 -9.91
N TYR A 62 0.95 -9.59 -10.35
CA TYR A 62 -0.19 -9.07 -9.59
C TYR A 62 -1.40 -10.00 -9.55
N GLU A 63 -1.49 -10.98 -10.46
CA GLU A 63 -2.55 -12.01 -10.44
C GLU A 63 -2.34 -13.00 -9.28
N LEU A 64 -1.10 -13.20 -8.84
CA LEU A 64 -0.77 -14.04 -7.68
C LEU A 64 -0.71 -13.23 -6.38
N CYS A 65 -0.62 -11.90 -6.45
CA CYS A 65 -0.40 -11.06 -5.29
C CYS A 65 -1.70 -10.90 -4.49
N GLU A 66 -1.71 -11.38 -3.25
CA GLU A 66 -2.85 -11.20 -2.34
C GLU A 66 -2.82 -9.85 -1.60
N TYR A 67 -1.89 -8.96 -1.96
CA TYR A 67 -1.69 -7.66 -1.30
C TYR A 67 -1.51 -7.75 0.22
N CYS A 68 -0.85 -8.81 0.71
CA CYS A 68 -0.62 -9.06 2.13
C CYS A 68 0.35 -8.07 2.80
N GLY A 69 1.15 -7.34 2.01
CA GLY A 69 2.04 -6.29 2.50
C GLY A 69 3.39 -6.74 3.04
N ASN A 70 3.70 -8.05 3.11
CA ASN A 70 5.00 -8.53 3.58
C ASN A 70 6.18 -7.90 2.83
N CYS A 71 6.07 -7.78 1.51
CA CYS A 71 7.11 -7.16 0.67
C CYS A 71 7.36 -5.69 1.01
N SER A 72 6.39 -4.99 1.59
CA SER A 72 6.53 -3.64 2.10
C SER A 72 7.09 -3.63 3.53
N LEU A 73 6.54 -4.47 4.42
CA LEU A 73 6.95 -4.57 5.82
C LEU A 73 8.44 -4.89 5.99
N TYR A 74 8.98 -5.79 5.14
CA TYR A 74 10.38 -6.20 5.19
C TYR A 74 11.27 -5.43 4.20
N CYS A 75 10.76 -4.35 3.57
CA CYS A 75 11.55 -3.54 2.67
C CYS A 75 12.42 -2.55 3.45
N ILE A 76 13.70 -2.90 3.63
CA ILE A 76 14.66 -2.11 4.43
C ILE A 76 14.86 -0.66 3.94
N ASN A 77 14.63 -0.40 2.66
CA ASN A 77 14.77 0.94 2.06
C ASN A 77 13.42 1.59 1.69
N LEU A 78 12.29 1.02 2.14
CA LEU A 78 10.95 1.53 1.85
C LEU A 78 10.64 1.68 0.34
N ALA A 79 11.38 0.93 -0.50
CA ALA A 79 11.22 0.91 -1.94
C ALA A 79 9.92 0.23 -2.39
N LYS A 80 9.33 -0.65 -1.56
CA LYS A 80 7.99 -1.20 -1.78
C LYS A 80 7.05 -0.75 -0.67
N GLN A 81 5.88 -0.24 -1.06
CA GLN A 81 4.89 0.27 -0.11
C GLN A 81 3.50 -0.26 -0.48
N LEU A 82 2.84 -0.93 0.47
CA LEU A 82 1.42 -1.26 0.35
C LEU A 82 0.61 0.01 0.63
N VAL A 83 -0.15 0.45 -0.37
CA VAL A 83 -1.06 1.58 -0.26
C VAL A 83 -2.50 1.10 -0.35
N GLY A 84 -3.38 1.77 0.38
CA GLY A 84 -4.75 1.32 0.60
C GLY A 84 -4.87 0.30 1.72
N LYS A 85 -6.00 0.35 2.42
CA LYS A 85 -6.36 -0.59 3.47
C LYS A 85 -7.87 -0.75 3.47
N ASP A 86 -8.31 -2.00 3.52
CA ASP A 86 -9.72 -2.32 3.66
C ASP A 86 -10.15 -2.12 5.12
N TYR A 87 -11.36 -1.62 5.29
CA TYR A 87 -11.98 -1.43 6.59
C TYR A 87 -13.41 -1.94 6.55
N THR A 88 -13.82 -2.66 7.60
CA THR A 88 -15.26 -2.77 7.88
C THR A 88 -15.79 -1.47 8.48
N MET A 89 -17.12 -1.32 8.50
CA MET A 89 -17.75 -0.16 9.15
C MET A 89 -17.40 -0.07 10.64
N GLU A 90 -17.36 -1.22 11.33
CA GLU A 90 -17.03 -1.30 12.74
C GLU A 90 -15.58 -0.90 13.01
N GLU A 91 -14.65 -1.40 12.20
CA GLU A 91 -13.23 -1.06 12.29
C GLU A 91 -12.98 0.43 12.03
N LEU A 92 -13.62 0.97 11.00
CA LEU A 92 -13.49 2.39 10.63
C LEU A 92 -14.04 3.29 11.75
N VAL A 93 -15.23 3.00 12.28
CA VAL A 93 -15.82 3.77 13.38
C VAL A 93 -14.95 3.69 14.63
N LYS A 94 -14.43 2.51 14.97
CA LYS A 94 -13.52 2.33 16.10
C LYS A 94 -12.26 3.18 15.94
N GLU A 95 -11.69 3.21 14.74
CA GLU A 95 -10.50 4.03 14.45
C GLU A 95 -10.78 5.53 14.53
N ILE A 96 -11.91 5.99 13.98
CA ILE A 96 -12.35 7.39 14.09
C ILE A 96 -12.51 7.79 15.57
N MET A 97 -13.10 6.93 16.40
CA MET A 97 -13.24 7.20 17.83
C MET A 97 -11.90 7.25 18.55
N ARG A 98 -10.94 6.38 18.19
CA ARG A 98 -9.58 6.39 18.76
C ARG A 98 -8.86 7.71 18.45
N LEU A 99 -8.79 8.09 17.18
CA LEU A 99 -8.11 9.31 16.73
C LEU A 99 -8.68 10.59 17.33
N ASN A 100 -9.99 10.63 17.57
CA ASN A 100 -10.63 11.79 18.20
C ASN A 100 -10.33 11.89 19.71
N LYS A 101 -10.12 10.78 20.42
CA LYS A 101 -9.69 10.82 21.83
C LYS A 101 -8.27 11.37 21.96
N GLU A 102 -7.38 11.01 21.03
CA GLU A 102 -5.98 11.46 21.01
C GLU A 102 -5.84 12.96 20.75
N LYS A 103 -6.79 13.58 20.03
CA LYS A 103 -6.78 15.02 19.73
C LYS A 103 -7.32 15.91 20.86
N VAL A 104 -7.96 15.34 21.88
CA VAL A 104 -8.58 16.09 22.98
C VAL A 104 -7.66 16.14 24.21
N ASN A 105 -6.57 15.36 24.21
CA ASN A 105 -5.48 15.44 25.19
C ASN A 105 -4.32 16.25 24.62
#